data_AF-Q5FIA9-F1
#
_entry.id   AF-Q5FIA9-F1
#
_cell.length_a   1.000
_cell.length_b   1.000
_cell.length_c   1.000
_cell.angle_alpha   90.00
_cell.angle_beta   90.00
_cell.angle_gamma   90.00
#
_symmetry.space_group_name_H-M   'P 1'
#
loop_
_entity.id
_entity.type
_entity.pdbx_description
1 polymer ?
#
loop_
_entity_poly.entity_id
_entity_poly.type
_entity_poly.pdbx_seq_one_letter_code
_entity_poly.pdbx_strand_id
1 'polypeptide(L)'
;MVKAHVECDTIIMDDMSSSDTIPTNSIENSNVAMEHEATVSKISEEELYYLQSRGIPERKATEMIIMGFVEPFTKQLPMEYAVELNRLISFQMEGAIG
;
A
#
# COMPACT_ATOMS: atom_id res chain seq x y z
N MET A 1 19.82 12.51 -21.51
CA MET A 1 19.71 12.04 -20.13
C MET A 1 18.32 11.49 -19.92
N VAL A 2 18.19 10.17 -19.84
CA VAL A 2 16.93 9.48 -19.51
C VAL A 2 16.73 9.51 -17.99
N LYS A 3 15.50 9.63 -17.52
CA LYS A 3 15.17 9.60 -16.10
C LYS A 3 14.16 8.48 -15.83
N ALA A 4 14.38 7.71 -14.78
CA ALA A 4 13.45 6.69 -14.30
C ALA A 4 13.38 6.72 -12.78
N HIS A 5 12.17 6.58 -12.23
CA HIS A 5 11.92 6.46 -10.80
C HIS A 5 10.99 5.26 -10.61
N VAL A 6 11.36 4.35 -9.73
CA VAL A 6 10.58 3.15 -9.40
C VAL A 6 10.43 3.11 -7.89
N GLU A 7 9.20 2.93 -7.42
CA GLU A 7 8.85 2.87 -6.00
C GLU A 7 8.08 1.58 -5.74
N CYS A 8 8.49 0.83 -4.72
CA CYS A 8 7.91 -0.46 -4.36
C CYS A 8 7.54 -0.45 -2.88
N ASP A 9 6.27 -0.15 -2.60
CA ASP A 9 5.77 -0.13 -1.23
C ASP A 9 5.01 -1.41 -0.89
N THR A 10 5.26 -1.92 0.30
CA THR A 10 4.56 -3.07 0.88
C THR A 10 4.01 -2.70 2.25
N ILE A 11 2.78 -3.15 2.53
CA ILE A 11 2.18 -3.15 3.86
C ILE A 11 1.91 -4.58 4.32
N ILE A 12 2.45 -4.95 5.48
CA ILE A 12 2.23 -6.23 6.14
C ILE A 12 1.08 -6.07 7.14
N MET A 13 0.06 -6.92 7.01
CA MET A 13 -1.21 -6.81 7.73
C MET A 13 -1.31 -7.67 8.99
N ASP A 14 -0.43 -8.66 9.15
CA ASP A 14 -0.40 -9.57 10.29
C ASP A 14 1.04 -10.05 10.57
N ASP A 15 1.24 -10.78 11.66
CA ASP A 15 2.56 -11.28 12.06
C ASP A 15 2.99 -12.57 11.35
N MET A 16 2.10 -13.20 10.58
CA MET A 16 2.41 -14.43 9.83
C MET A 16 2.87 -14.13 8.40
N SER A 17 2.52 -12.95 7.90
CA SER A 17 2.78 -12.50 6.55
C SER A 17 4.22 -12.03 6.38
N SER A 18 4.78 -12.33 5.22
CA SER A 18 6.10 -11.87 4.79
C SER A 18 6.05 -11.42 3.34
N SER A 19 6.94 -10.51 2.96
CA SER A 19 7.07 -10.03 1.59
C SER A 19 8.54 -9.97 1.18
N ASP A 20 8.82 -10.42 -0.03
CA ASP A 20 10.15 -10.38 -0.64
C ASP A 20 10.12 -9.41 -1.83
N THR A 21 10.88 -8.32 -1.76
CA THR A 21 11.04 -7.36 -2.86
C THR A 21 12.42 -7.51 -3.47
N ILE A 22 12.49 -8.08 -4.68
CA ILE A 22 13.76 -8.37 -5.38
C ILE A 22 13.81 -7.56 -6.69
N PRO A 23 14.32 -6.32 -6.66
CA PRO A 23 14.32 -5.47 -7.83
C PRO A 23 15.42 -5.85 -8.82
N THR A 24 15.16 -5.64 -10.12
CA THR A 24 16.15 -5.81 -11.19
C THR A 24 16.10 -4.61 -12.13
N ASN A 25 17.24 -3.96 -12.33
CA ASN A 25 17.37 -2.80 -13.21
C ASN A 25 18.41 -3.12 -14.30
N SER A 26 17.99 -3.18 -15.56
CA SER A 26 18.89 -3.34 -16.71
C SER A 26 18.99 -2.02 -17.47
N ILE A 27 20.20 -1.48 -17.60
CA ILE A 27 20.45 -0.16 -18.20
C ILE A 27 21.40 -0.32 -19.39
N GLU A 28 20.89 -0.12 -20.60
CA GLU A 28 21.66 -0.21 -21.86
C GLU A 28 22.07 1.17 -22.43
N ASN A 29 22.00 2.22 -21.61
CA ASN A 29 22.34 3.58 -22.00
C ASN A 29 23.24 4.23 -20.94
N SER A 30 24.32 4.90 -21.36
CA SER A 30 25.30 5.52 -20.46
C SER A 30 24.86 6.88 -19.88
N ASN A 31 23.79 7.48 -20.39
CA ASN A 31 23.29 8.78 -19.96
C ASN A 31 21.90 8.65 -19.33
N VAL A 32 21.84 8.03 -18.14
CA VAL A 32 20.62 7.74 -17.37
C VAL A 32 20.77 8.21 -15.92
N ALA A 33 19.72 8.77 -15.35
CA ALA A 33 19.51 8.86 -13.91
C ALA A 33 18.34 7.95 -13.53
N MET A 34 18.58 6.98 -12.67
CA MET A 34 17.60 6.00 -12.23
C MET A 34 17.61 5.89 -10.71
N GLU A 35 16.42 5.98 -10.12
CA GLU A 35 16.18 5.80 -8.69
C GLU A 35 15.21 4.63 -8.51
N HIS A 36 15.53 3.73 -7.59
CA HIS A 36 14.66 2.63 -7.20
C HIS A 36 14.58 2.61 -5.67
N GLU A 37 13.38 2.79 -5.14
CA GLU A 37 13.10 2.79 -3.71
C GLU A 37 12.13 1.67 -3.37
N ALA A 38 12.30 1.06 -2.19
CA ALA A 38 11.42 0.01 -1.72
C ALA A 38 11.21 0.14 -0.20
N THR A 39 9.96 0.20 0.22
CA THR A 39 9.57 0.38 1.63
C THR A 39 8.71 -0.79 2.08
N VAL A 40 9.05 -1.38 3.21
CA VAL A 40 8.19 -2.36 3.89
C VAL A 40 7.68 -1.74 5.19
N SER A 41 6.36 -1.66 5.30
CA SER A 41 5.66 -1.13 6.46
C SER A 41 4.78 -2.22 7.10
N LYS A 42 4.45 -2.04 8.37
CA LYS A 42 3.43 -2.83 9.08
C LYS A 42 2.28 -1.90 9.44
N ILE A 43 1.09 -2.45 9.67
CA ILE A 43 0.00 -1.68 10.29
C ILE A 43 0.51 -1.10 11.61
N SER A 44 0.41 0.21 11.76
CA SER A 44 0.81 0.89 12.99
C SER A 44 -0.17 0.58 14.11
N GLU A 45 0.30 -0.10 15.15
CA GLU A 45 -0.49 -0.33 16.38
C GLU A 45 -0.91 1.00 17.03
N GLU A 46 -0.10 2.04 16.92
CA GLU A 46 -0.41 3.37 17.45
C GLU A 46 -1.58 4.02 16.68
N GLU A 47 -1.56 3.96 15.35
CA GLU A 47 -2.65 4.49 14.52
C GLU A 47 -3.94 3.69 14.72
N LEU A 48 -3.82 2.37 14.80
CA LEU A 48 -4.94 1.47 15.08
C LEU A 48 -5.57 1.78 16.44
N TYR A 49 -4.73 1.86 17.48
CA TYR A 49 -5.17 2.23 18.83
C TYR A 49 -5.79 3.62 18.87
N TYR A 50 -5.21 4.59 18.16
CA TYR A 50 -5.75 5.94 18.06
C TYR A 50 -7.16 5.94 17.45
N LEU A 51 -7.38 5.25 16.34
CA LEU A 51 -8.69 5.14 15.70
C LEU A 51 -9.70 4.40 16.59
N GLN A 52 -9.27 3.31 17.24
CA GLN A 52 -10.09 2.57 18.20
C GLN A 52 -10.50 3.41 19.40
N SER A 53 -9.59 4.26 19.91
CA SER A 53 -9.90 5.18 21.02
C SER A 53 -10.98 6.21 20.68
N ARG A 54 -11.22 6.45 19.39
CA ARG A 54 -12.31 7.29 18.86
C ARG A 54 -13.61 6.51 18.65
N GLY A 55 -13.66 5.25 19.06
CA GLY A 55 -14.82 4.37 18.91
C GLY A 55 -14.93 3.72 17.53
N ILE A 56 -13.88 3.75 16.72
CA ILE A 56 -13.86 3.09 15.41
C ILE A 56 -13.52 1.61 15.64
N PRO A 57 -14.36 0.66 15.18
CA PRO A 57 -14.05 -0.77 15.31
C PRO A 57 -12.74 -1.12 14.63
N GLU A 58 -11.97 -2.06 15.19
CA GLU A 58 -10.68 -2.51 14.67
C GLU A 58 -10.68 -2.76 13.17
N ARG A 59 -11.62 -3.58 12.69
CA ARG A 59 -11.79 -3.88 11.26
C ARG A 59 -11.87 -2.63 10.39
N LYS A 60 -12.65 -1.63 10.84
CA LYS A 60 -12.84 -0.38 10.11
C LYS A 60 -11.62 0.53 10.23
N ALA A 61 -10.93 0.52 11.36
CA ALA A 61 -9.68 1.26 11.54
C ALA A 61 -8.58 0.70 10.64
N THR A 62 -8.43 -0.62 10.56
CA THR A 62 -7.51 -1.30 9.64
C THR A 62 -7.84 -0.96 8.18
N GLU A 63 -9.12 -1.00 7.81
CA GLU A 63 -9.57 -0.60 6.46
C GLU A 63 -9.18 0.84 6.14
N MET A 64 -9.34 1.77 7.08
CA MET A 64 -8.94 3.16 6.90
C MET A 64 -7.44 3.33 6.70
N ILE A 65 -6.61 2.60 7.45
CA ILE A 65 -5.14 2.63 7.32
C ILE A 65 -4.73 2.10 5.93
N ILE A 66 -5.29 0.98 5.50
CA ILE A 66 -5.01 0.39 4.18
C ILE A 66 -5.50 1.31 3.06
N MET A 67 -6.67 1.94 3.20
CA MET A 67 -7.15 2.93 2.22
C MET A 67 -6.21 4.13 2.11
N GLY A 68 -5.62 4.57 3.23
CA GLY A 68 -4.57 5.59 3.22
C GLY A 68 -3.33 5.15 2.45
N PHE A 69 -2.89 3.90 2.63
CA PHE A 69 -1.75 3.31 1.91
C PHE A 69 -1.98 3.23 0.39
N VAL A 70 -3.18 2.85 -0.06
CA VAL A 70 -3.49 2.70 -1.50
C VAL A 70 -3.91 4.05 -2.14
N GLU A 71 -4.15 5.10 -1.36
CA GLU A 71 -4.62 6.41 -1.81
C GLU A 71 -3.78 7.04 -2.96
N PRO A 72 -2.43 7.01 -2.93
CA PRO A 72 -1.62 7.59 -4.01
C PRO A 72 -1.88 6.92 -5.36
N PHE A 73 -2.16 5.62 -5.35
CA PHE A 73 -2.51 4.84 -6.54
C PHE A 73 -3.95 5.09 -6.97
N THR A 74 -4.92 5.08 -6.04
CA THR A 74 -6.34 5.28 -6.39
C THR A 74 -6.60 6.65 -7.01
N LYS A 75 -5.85 7.69 -6.61
CA LYS A 75 -5.89 9.04 -7.22
C LYS A 75 -5.48 9.09 -8.69
N GLN A 76 -4.72 8.10 -9.18
CA GLN A 76 -4.30 8.03 -10.58
C GLN A 76 -5.32 7.30 -11.46
N LEU A 77 -6.29 6.61 -10.86
CA LEU A 77 -7.33 5.91 -11.58
C LEU A 77 -8.50 6.84 -11.94
N PRO A 78 -9.16 6.59 -13.10
CA PRO A 78 -10.46 7.18 -13.36
C PRO A 78 -11.46 6.87 -12.24
N MET A 79 -12.36 7.82 -11.96
CA MET A 79 -13.31 7.76 -10.84
C MET A 79 -14.09 6.44 -10.76
N GLU A 80 -14.57 5.92 -11.90
CA GLU A 80 -15.32 4.67 -11.96
C GLU A 80 -14.52 3.45 -11.46
N TYR A 81 -13.22 3.39 -11.78
CA TYR A 81 -12.34 2.31 -11.32
C TYR A 81 -11.89 2.50 -9.88
N ALA A 82 -11.68 3.75 -9.44
CA ALA A 82 -11.34 4.05 -8.05
C ALA A 82 -12.46 3.62 -7.09
N VAL A 83 -13.72 3.88 -7.46
CA VAL A 83 -14.88 3.45 -6.68
C VAL A 83 -14.97 1.92 -6.60
N GLU A 84 -14.75 1.23 -7.72
CA GLU A 84 -14.79 -0.23 -7.75
C GLU A 84 -13.64 -0.86 -6.94
N LEU A 85 -12.43 -0.32 -7.07
CA LEU A 85 -11.26 -0.78 -6.31
C LEU A 85 -11.49 -0.67 -4.80
N ASN A 86 -12.01 0.45 -4.32
CA ASN A 86 -12.33 0.63 -2.89
C ASN A 86 -13.34 -0.43 -2.41
N ARG A 87 -14.33 -0.77 -3.24
CA ARG A 87 -15.30 -1.82 -2.93
C ARG A 87 -14.67 -3.20 -2.86
N LEU A 88 -13.79 -3.52 -3.80
CA LEU A 88 -13.07 -4.80 -3.84
C LEU A 88 -12.14 -4.98 -2.65
N ILE A 89 -11.43 -3.92 -2.25
CA ILE A 89 -10.54 -3.97 -1.08
C ILE A 89 -11.38 -4.20 0.19
N SER A 90 -12.46 -3.44 0.38
CA SER A 90 -13.37 -3.64 1.51
C SER A 90 -13.91 -5.07 1.58
N PHE A 91 -14.29 -5.64 0.43
CA PHE A 91 -14.76 -7.02 0.35
C PHE A 91 -13.68 -8.07 0.68
N GLN A 92 -12.44 -7.89 0.21
CA GLN A 92 -11.35 -8.82 0.57
C GLN A 92 -11.04 -8.77 2.08
N MET A 93 -11.14 -7.59 2.69
CA MET A 93 -10.88 -7.42 4.12
C MET A 93 -11.93 -8.09 5.02
N GLU A 94 -13.16 -8.29 4.55
CA GLU A 94 -14.18 -9.05 5.29
C GLU A 94 -13.81 -10.54 5.45
N GLY A 95 -12.98 -11.09 4.56
CA GLY A 95 -12.55 -12.50 4.60
C GLY A 95 -11.12 -12.75 5.10
N ALA A 96 -10.31 -11.70 5.27
CA ALA A 96 -8.88 -11.80 5.59
C ALA A 96 -8.55 -11.53 7.07
N ILE A 97 -9.45 -10.91 7.83
CA ILE A 97 -9.27 -10.58 9.25
C ILE A 97 -10.05 -11.62 10.08
N GLY A 98 -9.40 -12.76 10.36
CA GLY A 98 -9.98 -13.88 11.10
C GLY A 98 -8.96 -14.96 11.41
#